data_AF-A0A2V4KV69-F1
#
_entry.id   AF-A0A2V4KV69-F1
#
_cell.length_a   1.000
_cell.length_b   1.000
_cell.length_c   1.000
_cell.angle_alpha   90.00
_cell.angle_beta   90.00
_cell.angle_gamma   90.00
#
_symmetry.space_group_name_H-M   'P 1'
#
loop_
_entity.id
_entity.type
_entity.pdbx_description
1 polymer ?
#
loop_
_entity_poly.entity_id
_entity_poly.type
_entity_poly.pdbx_seq_one_letter_code
_entity_poly.pdbx_strand_id
1 'polypeptide(L)'
;MRALFCTLALALLAGCASSSAEAPPASAGQVDLQRYQGTWYELARLPMFFQRNCAQSEAHYLLQDDVSIGVTNRCRTLEGEWIEARGRAVAQQAGRTDKLWVSFDNWFSALFPGVAKGDYWVLYLDQDYQHVLVGNPNREYLWLLSRTPQVSAETRERLLAEARARGYDTDALIWRVADAQIAP
;
A
#
# COMPACT_ATOMS: atom_id res chain seq x y z
N MET A 1 -73.21 -24.49 18.02
CA MET A 1 -72.95 -25.21 16.75
C MET A 1 -71.73 -24.59 16.10
N ARG A 2 -70.85 -25.45 15.57
CA ARG A 2 -69.48 -25.16 15.15
C ARG A 2 -69.44 -24.37 13.84
N ALA A 3 -68.52 -23.43 13.73
CA ALA A 3 -67.98 -22.97 12.46
C ALA A 3 -66.45 -23.06 12.51
N LEU A 4 -65.90 -23.60 11.43
CA LEU A 4 -64.53 -24.10 11.22
C LEU A 4 -63.73 -23.08 10.36
N PHE A 5 -62.43 -23.35 10.17
CA PHE A 5 -61.44 -22.75 9.24
C PHE A 5 -60.55 -21.63 9.83
N CYS A 6 -59.26 -21.89 10.11
CA CYS A 6 -58.10 -22.01 9.18
C CYS A 6 -57.70 -20.67 8.56
N THR A 7 -56.56 -20.06 8.95
CA THR A 7 -55.25 -20.14 8.25
C THR A 7 -54.23 -19.15 8.83
N LEU A 8 -53.03 -19.68 9.09
CA LEU A 8 -51.68 -19.18 8.76
C LEU A 8 -51.40 -17.66 8.70
N ALA A 9 -50.45 -17.20 9.51
CA ALA A 9 -49.56 -16.10 9.13
C ALA A 9 -48.13 -16.36 9.66
N LEU A 10 -47.28 -16.85 8.76
CA LEU A 10 -45.83 -16.95 8.92
C LEU A 10 -45.26 -15.54 9.12
N ALA A 11 -44.76 -15.22 10.31
CA ALA A 11 -44.06 -13.97 10.56
C ALA A 11 -42.61 -14.06 10.07
N LEU A 12 -42.39 -13.43 8.92
CA LEU A 12 -41.20 -12.69 8.49
C LEU A 12 -39.95 -12.76 9.38
N LEU A 13 -38.89 -13.38 8.85
CA LEU A 13 -37.52 -12.92 9.06
C LEU A 13 -36.79 -12.91 7.72
N ALA A 14 -37.08 -11.88 6.91
CA ALA A 14 -36.18 -11.44 5.85
C ALA A 14 -34.98 -10.74 6.51
N GLY A 15 -34.07 -11.53 7.07
CA GLY A 15 -32.76 -11.05 7.51
C GLY A 15 -31.86 -10.85 6.30
N CYS A 16 -31.96 -9.70 5.65
CA CYS A 16 -30.90 -9.25 4.76
C CYS A 16 -29.69 -8.88 5.62
N ALA A 17 -28.86 -9.87 5.96
CA ALA A 17 -27.51 -9.62 6.44
C ALA A 17 -26.69 -9.08 5.26
N SER A 18 -26.82 -7.78 5.01
CA SER A 18 -25.92 -7.06 4.11
C SER A 18 -24.57 -6.98 4.82
N SER A 19 -23.67 -7.93 4.55
CA SER A 19 -22.25 -7.74 4.79
C SER A 19 -21.80 -6.60 3.88
N SER A 20 -21.92 -5.35 4.34
CA SER A 20 -21.35 -4.20 3.66
C SER A 20 -19.84 -4.36 3.71
N ALA A 21 -19.27 -4.95 2.66
CA ALA A 21 -17.83 -4.91 2.44
C ALA A 21 -17.42 -3.44 2.50
N GLU A 22 -16.48 -3.11 3.38
CA GLU A 22 -16.00 -1.75 3.53
C GLU A 22 -15.46 -1.26 2.18
N ALA A 23 -15.87 -0.06 1.76
CA ALA A 23 -15.39 0.49 0.50
C ALA A 23 -13.85 0.57 0.49
N PRO A 24 -13.19 0.38 -0.67
CA PRO A 24 -11.75 0.57 -0.77
C PRO A 24 -11.35 1.99 -0.34
N PRO A 25 -10.13 2.18 0.22
CA PRO A 25 -9.65 3.48 0.65
C PRO A 25 -9.56 4.45 -0.54
N ALA A 26 -9.79 5.74 -0.26
CA ALA A 26 -9.64 6.80 -1.24
C ALA A 26 -8.16 6.97 -1.64
N SER A 27 -7.93 7.16 -2.93
CA SER A 27 -6.62 7.50 -3.50
C SER A 27 -6.39 9.00 -3.59
N ALA A 28 -5.15 9.42 -3.81
CA ALA A 28 -4.74 10.82 -3.93
C ALA A 28 -5.19 11.50 -5.24
N GLY A 29 -5.74 10.74 -6.20
CA GLY A 29 -6.15 11.26 -7.51
C GLY A 29 -4.99 11.33 -8.51
N GLN A 30 -4.93 12.36 -9.35
CA GLN A 30 -3.89 12.42 -10.38
C GLN A 30 -2.51 12.64 -9.77
N VAL A 31 -1.56 11.75 -10.08
CA VAL A 31 -0.15 11.85 -9.70
C VAL A 31 0.68 12.22 -10.93
N ASP A 32 1.40 13.34 -10.88
CA ASP A 32 2.49 13.65 -11.80
C ASP A 32 3.67 12.68 -11.59
N LEU A 33 3.83 11.73 -12.50
CA LEU A 33 4.86 10.69 -12.41
C LEU A 33 6.28 11.25 -12.59
N GLN A 34 6.45 12.37 -13.30
CA GLN A 34 7.74 13.02 -13.49
C GLN A 34 8.26 13.61 -12.18
N ARG A 35 7.35 14.12 -11.34
CA ARG A 35 7.68 14.58 -9.99
C ARG A 35 7.77 13.44 -8.98
N TYR A 36 7.07 12.33 -9.24
CA TYR A 36 7.04 11.16 -8.36
C TYR A 36 8.29 10.29 -8.44
N GLN A 37 8.97 10.28 -9.60
CA GLN A 37 10.20 9.49 -9.79
C GLN A 37 11.32 9.86 -8.78
N GLY A 38 12.39 9.07 -8.77
CA GLY A 38 13.51 9.22 -7.85
C GLY A 38 13.37 8.34 -6.60
N THR A 39 14.13 8.68 -5.57
CA THR A 39 14.21 7.89 -4.33
C THR A 39 13.14 8.27 -3.33
N TRP A 40 12.57 7.25 -2.70
CA TRP A 40 11.68 7.35 -1.55
C TRP A 40 12.19 6.42 -0.45
N TYR A 41 12.38 6.96 0.75
CA TYR A 41 12.75 6.21 1.94
C TYR A 41 11.49 5.73 2.66
N GLU A 42 11.47 4.46 3.03
CA GLU A 42 10.44 3.91 3.90
C GLU A 42 10.67 4.42 5.32
N LEU A 43 9.69 5.16 5.84
CA LEU A 43 9.64 5.60 7.23
C LEU A 43 8.99 4.55 8.11
N ALA A 44 7.91 3.94 7.63
CA ALA A 44 7.19 2.89 8.30
C ALA A 44 6.38 2.06 7.30
N ARG A 45 6.00 0.85 7.73
CA ARG A 45 5.14 -0.04 6.97
C ARG A 45 4.33 -0.96 7.87
N LEU A 46 3.27 -1.55 7.33
CA LEU A 46 2.62 -2.68 7.98
C LEU A 46 3.52 -3.95 7.93
N PRO A 47 3.26 -4.96 8.78
CA PRO A 47 4.00 -6.22 8.75
C PRO A 47 3.76 -6.97 7.44
N MET A 48 4.82 -7.20 6.66
CA MET A 48 4.77 -7.91 5.38
C MET A 48 5.83 -9.00 5.33
N PHE A 49 5.43 -10.21 4.96
CA PHE A 49 6.32 -11.38 4.97
C PHE A 49 7.59 -11.13 4.14
N PHE A 50 7.49 -10.48 2.98
CA PHE A 50 8.61 -10.24 2.08
C PHE A 50 9.59 -9.14 2.57
N GLN A 51 9.21 -8.29 3.54
CA GLN A 51 10.09 -7.28 4.17
C GLN A 51 10.43 -7.60 5.63
N ARG A 52 10.16 -8.83 6.11
CA ARG A 52 10.32 -9.20 7.53
C ARG A 52 11.75 -9.05 8.08
N ASN A 53 12.76 -9.13 7.23
CA ASN A 53 14.17 -8.97 7.60
C ASN A 53 14.72 -7.56 7.31
N CYS A 54 13.86 -6.63 6.91
CA CYS A 54 14.26 -5.27 6.53
C CYS A 54 14.22 -4.34 7.74
N ALA A 55 15.38 -3.76 8.05
CA ALA A 55 15.52 -2.70 9.05
C ALA A 55 15.34 -1.31 8.45
N GLN A 56 15.81 -1.14 7.21
CA GLN A 56 15.71 0.10 6.45
C GLN A 56 15.36 -0.25 5.00
N SER A 57 14.39 0.43 4.41
CA SER A 57 14.04 0.23 2.99
C SER A 57 14.01 1.55 2.23
N GLU A 58 14.28 1.46 0.93
CA GLU A 58 14.16 2.54 -0.03
C GLU A 58 13.58 1.99 -1.34
N ALA A 59 12.80 2.82 -2.04
CA ALA A 59 12.22 2.53 -3.33
C ALA A 59 12.70 3.58 -4.34
N HIS A 60 13.26 3.13 -5.46
CA HIS A 60 13.74 3.98 -6.53
C HIS A 60 12.81 3.81 -7.73
N TYR A 61 12.20 4.91 -8.15
CA TYR A 61 11.27 4.95 -9.27
C TYR A 61 11.91 5.66 -10.46
N LEU A 62 11.80 5.07 -11.65
CA LEU A 62 12.28 5.65 -12.89
C LEU A 62 11.17 5.62 -13.93
N LEU A 63 10.67 6.79 -14.34
CA LEU A 63 9.71 6.90 -15.43
C LEU A 63 10.36 6.47 -16.75
N GLN A 64 9.64 5.65 -17.52
CA GLN A 64 10.08 5.08 -18.78
C GLN A 64 9.37 5.76 -19.96
N ASP A 65 9.93 5.62 -21.16
CA ASP A 65 9.39 6.20 -22.40
C ASP A 65 7.98 5.68 -22.74
N ASP A 66 7.67 4.46 -22.30
CA ASP A 66 6.36 3.81 -22.48
C ASP A 66 5.37 4.10 -21.34
N VAL A 67 5.62 5.17 -20.58
CA VAL A 67 4.85 5.68 -19.43
C VAL A 67 4.73 4.73 -18.23
N SER A 68 5.42 3.59 -18.26
CA SER A 68 5.58 2.74 -17.09
C SER A 68 6.63 3.30 -16.13
N ILE A 69 6.71 2.71 -14.94
CA ILE A 69 7.69 3.08 -13.93
C ILE A 69 8.55 1.85 -13.64
N GLY A 70 9.86 1.96 -13.85
CA GLY A 70 10.83 1.02 -13.32
C GLY A 70 10.90 1.16 -11.80
N VAL A 71 10.85 0.04 -11.08
CA VAL A 71 10.86 -0.01 -9.62
C VAL A 71 12.09 -0.78 -9.16
N THR A 72 12.91 -0.18 -8.30
CA THR A 72 13.98 -0.88 -7.58
C THR A 72 13.78 -0.67 -6.09
N ASN A 73 13.41 -1.74 -5.37
CA ASN A 73 13.33 -1.73 -3.92
C ASN A 73 14.63 -2.28 -3.35
N ARG A 74 15.26 -1.52 -2.45
CA ARG A 74 16.44 -1.95 -1.70
C ARG A 74 16.13 -1.94 -0.22
N CYS A 75 16.66 -2.92 0.47
CA CYS A 75 16.45 -3.12 1.88
C CYS A 75 17.78 -3.46 2.55
N ARG A 76 18.07 -2.80 3.66
CA ARG A 76 19.20 -3.09 4.53
C ARG A 76 18.70 -3.89 5.74
N THR A 77 19.37 -5.01 6.04
CA THR A 77 19.09 -5.81 7.24
C THR A 77 19.71 -5.17 8.48
N LEU A 78 19.41 -5.70 9.67
CA LEU A 78 20.05 -5.24 10.92
C LEU A 78 21.56 -5.50 10.91
N GLU A 79 21.99 -6.54 10.20
CA GLU A 79 23.39 -6.94 9.99
C GLU A 79 24.09 -6.07 8.92
N GLY A 80 23.39 -5.08 8.35
CA GLY A 80 23.96 -4.15 7.40
C GLY A 80 23.98 -4.64 5.95
N GLU A 81 23.52 -5.87 5.68
CA GLU A 81 23.47 -6.47 4.35
C GLU A 81 22.39 -5.84 3.48
N TRP A 82 22.65 -5.72 2.17
CA TRP A 82 21.69 -5.20 1.20
C TRP A 82 20.99 -6.31 0.43
N ILE A 83 19.67 -6.23 0.37
CA ILE A 83 18.78 -7.06 -0.43
C ILE A 83 18.07 -6.16 -1.43
N GLU A 84 17.91 -6.62 -2.68
CA GLU A 84 17.32 -5.81 -3.74
C GLU A 84 16.31 -6.61 -4.57
N ALA A 85 15.24 -5.94 -4.98
CA ALA A 85 14.25 -6.44 -5.94
C ALA A 85 13.99 -5.39 -7.02
N ARG A 86 14.01 -5.82 -8.28
CA ARG A 86 13.65 -4.99 -9.44
C ARG A 86 12.27 -5.38 -9.95
N GLY A 87 11.58 -4.42 -10.54
CA GLY A 87 10.25 -4.61 -11.07
C GLY A 87 9.77 -3.45 -11.91
N ARG A 88 8.48 -3.49 -12.21
CA ARG A 88 7.82 -2.55 -13.11
C ARG A 88 6.41 -2.26 -12.60
N ALA A 89 6.03 -1.00 -12.63
CA ALA A 89 4.68 -0.54 -12.33
C ALA A 89 4.00 0.01 -13.58
N VAL A 90 2.73 -0.35 -13.78
CA VAL A 90 1.89 0.14 -14.88
C VAL A 90 0.54 0.59 -14.34
N ALA A 91 -0.07 1.61 -14.95
CA ALA A 91 -1.40 2.08 -14.55
C ALA A 91 -2.44 0.96 -14.64
N GLN A 92 -3.33 0.87 -13.63
CA GLN A 92 -4.46 -0.07 -13.67
C GLN A 92 -5.52 0.37 -14.70
N GLN A 93 -5.64 1.67 -14.93
CA GLN A 93 -6.56 2.27 -15.89
C GLN A 93 -5.82 3.34 -16.70
N ALA A 94 -6.02 3.35 -18.02
CA ALA A 94 -5.43 4.37 -18.89
C ALA A 94 -5.83 5.79 -18.45
N GLY A 95 -4.86 6.71 -18.42
CA GLY A 95 -5.06 8.09 -17.96
C GLY A 95 -5.13 8.27 -16.45
N ARG A 96 -4.97 7.21 -15.65
CA ARG A 96 -4.92 7.26 -14.18
C ARG A 96 -3.53 6.87 -13.69
N THR A 97 -3.04 7.56 -12.66
CA THR A 97 -1.66 7.39 -12.17
C THR A 97 -1.58 7.16 -10.65
N ASP A 98 -2.70 7.19 -9.94
CA ASP A 98 -2.80 6.86 -8.52
C ASP A 98 -2.83 5.36 -8.23
N LYS A 99 -3.27 4.55 -9.19
CA LYS A 99 -3.45 3.11 -8.99
C LYS A 99 -2.65 2.36 -10.03
N LEU A 100 -1.69 1.58 -9.54
CA LEU A 100 -0.74 0.86 -10.37
C LEU A 100 -0.81 -0.65 -10.07
N TRP A 101 -0.53 -1.45 -11.07
CA TRP A 101 -0.10 -2.84 -10.93
C TRP A 101 1.42 -2.86 -10.85
N VAL A 102 1.98 -3.45 -9.79
CA VAL A 102 3.42 -3.66 -9.67
C VAL A 102 3.75 -5.13 -9.83
N SER A 103 4.72 -5.44 -10.68
CA SER A 103 5.27 -6.79 -10.85
C SER A 103 6.78 -6.74 -10.58
N PHE A 104 7.29 -7.67 -9.78
CA PHE A 104 8.73 -7.81 -9.53
C PHE A 104 9.31 -8.95 -10.36
N ASP A 105 10.55 -8.78 -10.78
CA ASP A 105 11.34 -9.74 -11.54
C ASP A 105 11.94 -10.75 -10.57
N ASN A 106 11.14 -11.75 -10.17
CA ASN A 106 11.58 -12.84 -9.32
C ASN A 106 11.45 -14.17 -10.08
N TRP A 107 12.19 -15.19 -9.65
CA TRP A 107 12.21 -16.50 -10.33
C TRP A 107 10.81 -17.14 -10.45
N PHE A 108 9.88 -16.77 -9.57
CA PHE A 108 8.51 -17.25 -9.56
C PHE A 108 7.60 -16.51 -10.55
N SER A 109 7.77 -15.19 -10.72
CA SER A 109 7.04 -14.38 -11.71
C SER A 109 7.50 -14.66 -13.13
N ALA A 110 8.75 -15.08 -13.30
CA ALA A 110 9.28 -15.60 -14.57
C ALA A 110 8.62 -16.92 -15.00
N LEU A 111 8.22 -17.76 -14.04
CA LEU A 111 7.57 -19.06 -14.31
C LEU A 111 6.06 -18.91 -14.63
N PHE A 112 5.43 -17.84 -14.16
CA PHE A 112 4.00 -17.55 -14.37
C PHE A 112 3.74 -16.09 -14.76
N PRO A 113 3.92 -15.73 -16.05
CA PRO A 113 3.70 -14.38 -16.53
C PRO A 113 2.27 -13.91 -16.25
N GLY A 114 2.11 -12.82 -15.49
CA GLY A 114 0.81 -12.18 -15.21
C GLY A 114 0.12 -12.57 -13.90
N VAL A 115 0.66 -13.52 -13.12
CA VAL A 115 -0.01 -14.07 -11.92
C VAL A 115 0.37 -13.34 -10.61
N ALA A 116 1.46 -12.56 -10.58
CA ALA A 116 1.91 -11.83 -9.39
C ALA A 116 1.94 -10.31 -9.63
N LYS A 117 0.78 -9.68 -9.77
CA LYS A 117 0.64 -8.21 -9.74
C LYS A 117 0.18 -7.79 -8.35
N GLY A 118 0.97 -6.95 -7.69
CA GLY A 118 0.58 -6.29 -6.45
C GLY A 118 -0.16 -4.98 -6.74
N ASP A 119 -1.12 -4.65 -5.89
CA ASP A 119 -1.73 -3.32 -5.86
C ASP A 119 -0.75 -2.31 -5.27
N TYR A 120 -0.57 -1.20 -5.98
CA TYR A 120 0.13 -0.01 -5.50
C TYR A 120 -0.77 1.19 -5.68
N TRP A 121 -1.44 1.60 -4.61
CA TRP A 121 -2.36 2.72 -4.62
C TRP A 121 -1.72 3.88 -3.86
N VAL A 122 -1.55 5.01 -4.52
CA VAL A 122 -1.16 6.28 -3.90
C VAL A 122 -2.38 6.80 -3.16
N LEU A 123 -2.37 6.70 -1.83
CA LEU A 123 -3.49 7.02 -0.95
C LEU A 123 -3.49 8.49 -0.54
N TYR A 124 -2.30 9.03 -0.34
CA TYR A 124 -2.03 10.42 0.00
C TYR A 124 -0.70 10.81 -0.63
N LEU A 125 -0.61 12.03 -1.13
CA LEU A 125 0.62 12.64 -1.62
C LEU A 125 0.56 14.13 -1.32
N ASP A 126 1.59 14.67 -0.68
CA ASP A 126 1.63 16.12 -0.43
C ASP A 126 1.99 16.92 -1.69
N GLN A 127 1.68 18.22 -1.67
CA GLN A 127 1.80 19.09 -2.86
C GLN A 127 3.24 19.21 -3.37
N ASP A 128 4.21 19.06 -2.47
CA ASP A 128 5.64 19.19 -2.74
C ASP A 128 6.32 17.85 -3.07
N TYR A 129 5.57 16.74 -3.09
CA TYR A 129 6.06 15.39 -3.39
C TYR A 129 7.18 14.95 -2.42
N GLN A 130 7.05 15.37 -1.16
CA GLN A 130 7.97 15.04 -0.07
C GLN A 130 7.51 13.83 0.73
N HIS A 131 6.19 13.59 0.82
CA HIS A 131 5.63 12.50 1.61
C HIS A 131 4.46 11.83 0.89
N VAL A 132 4.40 10.50 0.97
CA VAL A 132 3.36 9.69 0.31
C VAL A 132 2.93 8.54 1.21
N LEU A 133 1.63 8.24 1.21
CA LEU A 133 1.12 6.95 1.69
C LEU A 133 0.80 6.09 0.49
N VAL A 134 1.29 4.86 0.52
CA VAL A 134 1.01 3.85 -0.49
C VAL A 134 0.39 2.66 0.21
N GLY A 135 -0.63 2.05 -0.38
CA GLY A 135 -1.20 0.82 0.16
C GLY A 135 -1.99 0.04 -0.86
N ASN A 136 -2.81 -0.88 -0.36
CA ASN A 136 -3.64 -1.75 -1.17
C ASN A 136 -5.12 -1.71 -0.72
N PRO A 137 -6.07 -2.14 -1.58
CA PRO A 137 -7.50 -1.93 -1.34
C PRO A 137 -8.07 -2.65 -0.11
N ASN A 138 -7.46 -3.77 0.31
CA ASN A 138 -7.91 -4.56 1.45
C ASN A 138 -7.26 -4.14 2.78
N ARG A 139 -6.41 -3.11 2.78
CA ARG A 139 -5.70 -2.54 3.95
C ARG A 139 -4.68 -3.46 4.63
N GLU A 140 -4.26 -4.53 3.97
CA GLU A 140 -3.20 -5.42 4.49
C GLU A 140 -1.80 -4.84 4.30
N TYR A 141 -1.62 -3.96 3.31
CA TYR A 141 -0.34 -3.33 2.98
C TYR A 141 -0.43 -1.80 3.05
N LEU A 142 0.53 -1.21 3.76
CA LEU A 142 0.70 0.22 3.88
C LEU A 142 2.20 0.54 4.00
N TRP A 143 2.61 1.60 3.33
CA TRP A 143 3.91 2.24 3.45
C TRP A 143 3.73 3.74 3.65
N LEU A 144 4.49 4.30 4.59
CA LEU A 144 4.72 5.72 4.72
C LEU A 144 6.10 6.00 4.13
N LEU A 145 6.16 6.73 3.03
CA LEU A 145 7.41 7.04 2.36
C LEU A 145 7.70 8.54 2.39
N SER A 146 8.99 8.88 2.37
CA SER A 146 9.49 10.25 2.38
C SER A 146 10.69 10.43 1.45
N ARG A 147 10.91 11.65 0.94
CA ARG A 147 12.15 12.00 0.22
C ARG A 147 13.38 12.06 1.12
N THR A 148 13.20 12.10 2.43
CA THR A 148 14.26 12.04 3.44
C THR A 148 14.08 10.83 4.37
N PRO A 149 15.18 10.24 4.90
CA PRO A 149 15.10 9.05 5.76
C PRO A 149 14.51 9.33 7.15
N GLN A 150 14.42 10.60 7.55
CA GLN A 150 13.85 11.05 8.81
C GLN A 150 12.93 12.25 8.56
N VAL A 151 11.91 12.39 9.40
CA VAL A 151 10.92 13.46 9.34
C VAL A 151 10.64 14.01 10.74
N SER A 152 10.06 15.20 10.83
CA SER A 152 9.62 15.78 12.10
C SER A 152 8.49 14.96 12.73
N ALA A 153 8.33 15.10 14.05
CA ALA A 153 7.21 14.50 14.78
C ALA A 153 5.84 14.99 14.25
N GLU A 154 5.74 16.25 13.85
CA GLU A 154 4.53 16.81 13.24
C GLU A 154 4.19 16.13 11.91
N THR A 155 5.18 15.98 11.02
CA THR A 155 4.98 15.25 9.76
C THR A 155 4.58 13.81 10.02
N ARG A 156 5.22 13.15 10.98
CA ARG A 156 4.88 11.79 11.38
C ARG A 156 3.41 11.68 11.80
N GLU A 157 2.95 12.53 12.72
CA GLU A 157 1.55 12.51 13.18
C GLU A 157 0.56 12.81 12.05
N ARG A 158 0.90 13.73 11.14
CA ARG A 158 0.10 14.00 9.94
C ARG A 158 -0.06 12.74 9.07
N LEU A 159 1.04 12.03 8.78
CA LEU A 159 0.99 10.80 7.98
C LEU A 159 0.18 9.69 8.68
N LEU A 160 0.26 9.59 10.01
CA LEU A 160 -0.55 8.65 10.78
C LEU A 160 -2.04 9.01 10.74
N ALA A 161 -2.37 10.30 10.83
CA ALA A 161 -3.76 10.76 10.69
C ALA A 161 -4.33 10.43 9.30
N GLU A 162 -3.56 10.66 8.23
CA GLU A 162 -3.95 10.28 6.87
C GLU A 162 -4.18 8.77 6.71
N ALA A 163 -3.35 7.94 7.36
CA ALA A 163 -3.48 6.48 7.34
C ALA A 163 -4.74 6.02 8.10
N ARG A 164 -4.97 6.53 9.32
CA ARG A 164 -6.15 6.21 10.14
C ARG A 164 -7.45 6.65 9.46
N ALA A 165 -7.46 7.81 8.82
CA ALA A 165 -8.61 8.32 8.07
C ALA A 165 -9.03 7.38 6.92
N ARG A 166 -8.13 6.49 6.48
CA ARG A 166 -8.37 5.49 5.43
C ARG A 166 -8.57 4.07 5.97
N GLY A 167 -8.67 3.92 7.30
CA GLY A 167 -8.98 2.66 7.97
C GLY A 167 -7.77 1.74 8.20
N TYR A 168 -6.54 2.24 8.07
CA TYR A 168 -5.36 1.43 8.36
C TYR A 168 -5.08 1.39 9.87
N ASP A 169 -4.68 0.21 10.35
CA ASP A 169 -4.20 0.01 11.71
C ASP A 169 -2.77 0.57 11.85
N THR A 170 -2.66 1.79 12.38
CA THR A 170 -1.35 2.42 12.59
C THR A 170 -0.56 1.84 13.76
N ASP A 171 -1.20 1.11 14.66
CA ASP A 171 -0.55 0.59 15.86
C ASP A 171 0.32 -0.63 15.52
N ALA A 172 0.00 -1.31 14.41
CA ALA A 172 0.80 -2.40 13.84
C ALA A 172 2.02 -1.93 13.00
N LEU A 173 2.24 -0.61 12.84
CA LEU A 173 3.33 -0.09 12.01
C LEU A 173 4.71 -0.44 12.58
N ILE A 174 5.55 -0.99 11.71
CA ILE A 174 6.98 -1.19 11.94
C ILE A 174 7.71 0.03 11.38
N TRP A 175 8.49 0.69 12.23
CA TRP A 175 9.23 1.91 11.89
C TRP A 175 10.64 1.59 11.40
N ARG A 176 11.14 2.45 10.51
CA ARG A 176 12.53 2.47 10.06
C ARG A 176 13.47 2.51 11.27
N VAL A 177 14.45 1.62 11.26
CA VAL A 177 15.50 1.55 12.29
C VAL A 177 16.48 2.71 12.13
N ALA A 178 16.91 3.32 13.24
CA ALA A 178 17.88 4.41 13.20
C ALA A 178 19.26 3.91 12.73
N ASP A 179 20.00 4.77 12.02
CA ASP A 179 21.30 4.39 11.43
C ASP A 179 22.30 3.85 12.47
N ALA A 180 22.28 4.39 13.70
CA ALA A 180 23.13 3.95 14.80
C ALA A 180 22.84 2.53 15.32
N GLN A 181 21.72 1.92 14.90
CA GLN A 181 21.31 0.58 15.31
C GLN A 181 21.57 -0.47 14.22
N ILE A 182 22.07 -0.06 13.05
CA ILE A 182 22.47 -0.97 11.99
C ILE A 182 23.93 -1.37 12.23
N ALA A 183 24.25 -2.64 12.02
CA ALA A 183 25.63 -3.10 12.07
C ALA A 183 26.49 -2.33 11.05
N PRO A 184 27.74 -2.00 11.42
CA PRO A 184 28.64 -1.21 10.58
C PRO A 184 28.88 -1.85 9.21
#